data_AF-M5RRS1-F1
#
_entry.id   AF-M5RRS1-F1
#
_cell.length_a   1.000
_cell.length_b   1.000
_cell.length_c   1.000
_cell.angle_alpha   90.00
_cell.angle_beta   90.00
_cell.angle_gamma   90.00
#
_symmetry.space_group_name_H-M   'P 1'
#
loop_
_entity.id
_entity.type
_entity.pdbx_description
1 polymer ?
#
loop_
_entity_poly.entity_id
_entity_poly.type
_entity_poly.pdbx_seq_one_letter_code
_entity_poly.pdbx_strand_id
1 'polypeptide(L)'
;MIDAILNRWYKWSRRWKLVPWWPSDTRSMCQQSLIRMLAVAMSQRLDISRIVGNLAQEHRGFYRWRLLRLSKRLGEGSSLIEALEQTPDVLTQDAVLMIRVATQNGTLAQTLARMAQQHDEPRNRRQAHLRQILIYGSIIAVVMTPILLLILISLVPMLLVMVSEVADPDGDFVIPASLHLLNNVSAFVSGASLWLGIAFVLAVVLVFSPFARMVRRTVSRSFPSANAMGRNAELLRMLADSVDAGRPLPAAVSTLARYHFDPRIRQRLLLVRNEVEQGAELWDSLAEARLITSAEASAITRLNSKSASGWMLRRLAQWKREQFDRRCDKWLSLVHPVLIILVASLVVLVCIGFFEFLIQLTQFVSKPHFQL
;
A
#
# COMPACT_ATOMS: atom_id res chain seq x y z
N MET A 1 -34.82 -43.18 -13.73
CA MET A 1 -33.59 -42.99 -14.53
C MET A 1 -33.24 -41.52 -14.73
N ILE A 2 -34.23 -40.66 -14.99
CA ILE A 2 -34.07 -39.20 -15.16
C ILE A 2 -33.60 -38.51 -13.86
N ASP A 3 -34.09 -38.93 -12.69
CA ASP A 3 -33.65 -38.38 -11.39
C ASP A 3 -32.19 -38.70 -11.04
N ALA A 4 -31.67 -39.83 -11.50
CA ALA A 4 -30.26 -40.19 -11.30
C ALA A 4 -29.32 -39.31 -12.14
N ILE A 5 -29.79 -38.85 -13.32
CA ILE A 5 -29.06 -37.96 -14.21
C ILE A 5 -29.13 -36.52 -13.67
N LEU A 6 -30.29 -36.06 -13.21
CA LEU A 6 -30.47 -34.75 -12.58
C LEU A 6 -29.64 -34.59 -11.29
N ASN A 7 -29.57 -35.62 -10.45
CA ASN A 7 -28.77 -35.58 -9.22
C ASN A 7 -27.24 -35.60 -9.51
N ARG A 8 -26.82 -36.20 -10.62
CA ARG A 8 -25.42 -36.18 -11.09
C ARG A 8 -25.03 -34.81 -11.63
N TRP A 9 -25.94 -34.14 -12.35
CA TRP A 9 -25.79 -32.76 -12.81
C TRP A 9 -25.82 -31.74 -11.66
N TYR A 10 -26.66 -31.95 -10.64
CA TYR A 10 -26.70 -31.11 -9.44
C TYR A 10 -25.41 -31.20 -8.61
N LYS A 11 -24.80 -32.39 -8.52
CA LYS A 11 -23.46 -32.57 -7.91
C LYS A 11 -22.35 -31.93 -8.75
N TRP A 12 -22.49 -31.89 -10.08
CA TRP A 12 -21.53 -31.25 -10.97
C TRP A 12 -21.62 -29.73 -10.93
N SER A 13 -22.82 -29.13 -10.92
CA SER A 13 -23.00 -27.67 -10.87
C SER A 13 -22.47 -27.06 -9.56
N ARG A 14 -22.48 -27.81 -8.46
CA ARG A 14 -21.90 -27.38 -7.18
C ARG A 14 -20.36 -27.32 -7.18
N ARG A 15 -19.68 -27.97 -8.13
CA ARG A 15 -18.22 -27.84 -8.35
C ARG A 15 -17.87 -26.54 -9.09
N TRP A 16 -18.86 -25.89 -9.71
CA TRP A 16 -18.76 -24.57 -10.32
C TRP A 16 -19.26 -23.49 -9.36
N LYS A 17 -18.89 -23.58 -8.08
CA LYS A 17 -18.87 -22.37 -7.24
C LYS A 17 -17.94 -21.38 -7.92
N LEU A 18 -18.55 -20.43 -8.63
CA LEU A 18 -18.04 -19.16 -9.13
C LEU A 18 -16.66 -18.89 -8.57
N VAL A 19 -15.63 -19.40 -9.25
CA VAL A 19 -14.27 -18.96 -9.01
C VAL A 19 -14.25 -17.61 -9.70
N PRO A 20 -14.18 -16.48 -8.98
CA PRO A 20 -13.95 -15.23 -9.67
C PRO A 20 -12.60 -15.43 -10.34
N TRP A 21 -12.55 -15.29 -11.66
CA TRP A 21 -11.30 -15.24 -12.44
C TRP A 21 -10.31 -14.16 -11.94
N TRP A 22 -10.74 -13.35 -10.99
CA TRP A 22 -10.02 -12.31 -10.30
C TRP A 22 -9.61 -12.83 -8.92
N PRO A 23 -8.35 -12.65 -8.47
CA PRO A 23 -7.89 -13.14 -7.17
C PRO A 23 -8.69 -12.48 -6.04
N SER A 24 -9.79 -13.11 -5.64
CA SER A 24 -10.74 -12.61 -4.64
C SER A 24 -10.22 -12.78 -3.21
N ASP A 25 -9.34 -13.76 -2.99
CA ASP A 25 -8.64 -13.93 -1.72
C ASP A 25 -7.44 -13.00 -1.63
N THR A 26 -7.67 -11.75 -1.25
CA THR A 26 -6.58 -10.90 -0.79
C THR A 26 -5.98 -11.54 0.48
N ARG A 27 -4.64 -11.61 0.58
CA ARG A 27 -3.94 -12.17 1.76
C ARG A 27 -4.48 -11.66 3.10
N SER A 28 -4.99 -10.42 3.14
CA SER A 28 -5.64 -9.84 4.31
C SER A 28 -6.90 -10.59 4.73
N MET A 29 -7.72 -11.06 3.79
CA MET A 29 -8.93 -11.85 4.08
C MET A 29 -8.57 -13.21 4.67
N CYS A 30 -7.57 -13.90 4.11
CA CYS A 30 -7.10 -15.18 4.65
C CYS A 30 -6.47 -15.02 6.05
N GLN A 31 -5.76 -13.92 6.29
CA GLN A 31 -5.22 -13.56 7.60
C GLN A 31 -6.34 -13.31 8.62
N GLN A 32 -7.40 -12.63 8.19
CA GLN A 32 -8.56 -12.35 9.03
C GLN A 32 -9.35 -13.61 9.38
N SER A 33 -9.58 -14.50 8.40
CA SER A 33 -10.24 -15.78 8.67
C SER A 33 -9.44 -16.59 9.69
N LEU A 34 -8.11 -16.59 9.58
CA LEU A 34 -7.25 -17.23 10.58
C LEU A 34 -7.40 -16.59 11.96
N ILE A 35 -7.33 -15.26 12.09
CA ILE A 35 -7.49 -14.57 13.37
C ILE A 35 -8.86 -14.89 14.01
N ARG A 36 -9.94 -14.86 13.22
CA ARG A 36 -11.29 -15.21 13.70
C ARG A 36 -11.35 -16.65 14.19
N MET A 37 -10.80 -17.58 13.42
CA MET A 37 -10.75 -18.99 13.82
C MET A 37 -9.90 -19.22 15.06
N LEU A 38 -8.76 -18.53 15.21
CA LEU A 38 -7.94 -18.56 16.41
C LEU A 38 -8.68 -17.98 17.63
N ALA A 39 -9.43 -16.89 17.45
CA ALA A 39 -10.22 -16.28 18.51
C ALA A 39 -11.33 -17.23 18.99
N VAL A 40 -12.05 -17.87 18.06
CA VAL A 40 -13.08 -18.87 18.37
C VAL A 40 -12.45 -20.11 19.02
N ALA A 41 -11.31 -20.58 18.52
CA ALA A 41 -10.59 -21.71 19.10
C ALA A 41 -10.22 -21.45 20.56
N MET A 42 -9.74 -20.23 20.85
CA MET A 42 -9.32 -19.86 22.21
C MET A 42 -10.49 -19.61 23.14
N SER A 43 -11.57 -18.98 22.68
CA SER A 43 -12.75 -18.75 23.52
C SER A 43 -13.48 -20.06 23.87
N GLN A 44 -13.55 -20.99 22.92
CA GLN A 44 -14.22 -22.28 23.07
C GLN A 44 -13.29 -23.40 23.59
N ARG A 45 -12.03 -23.09 23.91
CA ARG A 45 -10.99 -24.05 24.33
C ARG A 45 -10.85 -25.25 23.38
N LEU A 46 -11.05 -25.01 22.09
CA LEU A 46 -10.91 -26.02 21.04
C LEU A 46 -9.44 -26.20 20.66
N ASP A 47 -9.12 -27.37 20.14
CA ASP A 47 -7.79 -27.67 19.61
C ASP A 47 -7.45 -26.76 18.42
N ILE A 48 -6.54 -25.81 18.64
CA ILE A 48 -6.10 -24.84 17.64
C ILE A 48 -5.53 -25.57 16.41
N SER A 49 -4.83 -26.69 16.61
CA SER A 49 -4.21 -27.46 15.54
C SER A 49 -5.26 -27.97 14.55
N ARG A 50 -6.35 -28.55 15.07
CA ARG A 50 -7.47 -29.06 14.26
C ARG A 50 -8.19 -27.95 13.52
N ILE A 51 -8.48 -26.83 14.17
CA ILE A 51 -9.18 -25.71 13.54
C ILE A 51 -8.35 -25.09 12.42
N VAL A 52 -7.06 -24.88 12.65
CA VAL A 52 -6.14 -24.36 11.62
C VAL A 52 -6.00 -25.36 10.46
N GLY A 53 -5.97 -26.67 10.75
CA GLY A 53 -5.96 -27.72 9.74
C GLY A 53 -7.23 -27.75 8.89
N ASN A 54 -8.41 -27.58 9.51
CA ASN A 54 -9.69 -27.48 8.81
C ASN A 54 -9.75 -26.21 7.94
N LEU A 55 -9.33 -25.06 8.48
CA LEU A 55 -9.24 -23.81 7.74
C LEU A 55 -8.29 -23.95 6.55
N ALA A 56 -7.20 -24.72 6.67
CA ALA A 56 -6.28 -24.95 5.55
C ALA A 56 -6.95 -25.63 4.34
N GLN A 57 -8.02 -26.39 4.54
CA GLN A 57 -8.76 -27.03 3.44
C GLN A 57 -9.68 -26.06 2.69
N GLU A 58 -10.07 -24.95 3.32
CA GLU A 58 -10.91 -23.92 2.68
C GLU A 58 -10.12 -23.01 1.74
N HIS A 59 -8.81 -22.86 1.99
CA HIS A 59 -7.92 -22.00 1.21
C HIS A 59 -7.14 -22.78 0.14
N ARG A 60 -6.67 -22.09 -0.90
CA ARG A 60 -5.86 -22.68 -1.99
C ARG A 60 -4.46 -22.07 -2.08
N GLY A 61 -3.56 -22.74 -2.80
CA GLY A 61 -2.21 -22.24 -3.13
C GLY A 61 -1.23 -22.18 -1.94
N PHE A 62 -0.27 -21.25 -2.00
CA PHE A 62 0.80 -21.11 -0.99
C PHE A 62 0.27 -20.87 0.43
N TYR A 63 -0.88 -20.22 0.59
CA TYR A 63 -1.44 -19.94 1.91
C TYR A 63 -1.89 -21.23 2.63
N ARG A 64 -2.53 -22.17 1.90
CA ARG A 64 -2.86 -23.51 2.41
C ARG A 64 -1.63 -24.24 2.94
N TRP A 65 -0.54 -24.25 2.18
CA TRP A 65 0.71 -24.89 2.60
C TRP A 65 1.25 -24.33 3.92
N ARG A 66 1.14 -23.00 4.11
CA ARG A 66 1.57 -22.37 5.36
C ARG A 66 0.65 -22.68 6.53
N LEU A 67 -0.67 -22.72 6.32
CA LEU A 67 -1.62 -23.13 7.35
C LEU A 67 -1.41 -24.60 7.76
N LEU A 68 -1.14 -25.49 6.81
CA LEU A 68 -0.79 -26.88 7.11
C LEU A 68 0.50 -26.99 7.93
N ARG A 69 1.52 -26.19 7.59
CA ARG A 69 2.76 -26.12 8.39
C ARG A 69 2.49 -25.60 9.81
N LEU A 70 1.65 -24.58 9.95
CA LEU A 70 1.25 -24.04 11.25
C LEU A 70 0.48 -25.09 12.07
N SER A 71 -0.52 -25.74 11.48
CA SER A 71 -1.30 -26.82 12.12
C SER A 71 -0.39 -27.97 12.56
N LYS A 72 0.52 -28.42 11.69
CA LYS A 72 1.47 -29.49 12.03
C LYS A 72 2.28 -29.15 13.29
N ARG A 73 2.83 -27.94 13.37
CA ARG A 73 3.64 -27.51 14.52
C ARG A 73 2.84 -27.33 15.80
N LEU A 74 1.62 -26.82 15.69
CA LEU A 74 0.71 -26.77 16.82
C LEU A 74 0.38 -28.20 17.32
N GLY A 75 0.23 -29.16 16.40
CA GLY A 75 0.06 -30.57 16.73
C GLY A 75 1.31 -31.23 17.34
N GLU A 76 2.51 -30.76 16.98
CA GLU A 76 3.79 -31.17 17.58
C GLU A 76 3.99 -30.60 19.00
N GLY A 77 3.04 -29.79 19.51
CA GLY A 77 3.07 -29.25 20.87
C GLY A 77 3.78 -27.90 21.01
N SER A 78 4.21 -27.27 19.91
CA SER A 78 4.80 -25.92 19.97
C SER A 78 3.78 -24.87 20.42
N SER A 79 4.25 -23.85 21.14
CA SER A 79 3.39 -22.73 21.54
C SER A 79 2.89 -21.96 20.32
N LEU A 80 1.71 -21.34 20.40
CA LEU A 80 1.13 -20.58 19.28
C LEU A 80 2.10 -19.52 18.72
N ILE A 81 2.82 -18.83 19.59
CA ILE A 81 3.76 -17.76 19.20
C ILE A 81 4.95 -18.35 18.46
N GLU A 82 5.51 -19.45 18.98
CA GLU A 82 6.63 -20.14 18.34
C GLU A 82 6.24 -20.70 16.97
N ALA A 83 5.07 -21.33 16.88
CA ALA A 83 4.54 -21.87 15.63
C ALA A 83 4.34 -20.77 14.57
N LEU A 84 3.85 -19.60 14.98
CA LEU A 84 3.68 -18.42 14.13
C LEU A 84 5.00 -17.79 13.70
N GLU A 85 6.00 -17.74 14.58
CA GLU A 85 7.30 -17.13 14.28
C GLU A 85 8.11 -17.94 13.28
N GLN A 86 8.14 -19.26 13.42
CA GLN A 86 8.86 -20.09 12.43
C GLN A 86 8.02 -20.38 11.17
N THR A 87 6.78 -19.86 11.09
CA THR A 87 5.92 -19.88 9.90
C THR A 87 5.61 -18.45 9.40
N PRO A 88 6.59 -17.73 8.82
CA PRO A 88 6.42 -16.32 8.43
C PRO A 88 5.38 -16.13 7.32
N ASP A 89 4.80 -14.92 7.25
CA ASP A 89 3.84 -14.47 6.23
C ASP A 89 2.48 -15.23 6.27
N VAL A 90 2.21 -15.99 7.36
CA VAL A 90 0.86 -16.44 7.72
C VAL A 90 0.06 -15.28 8.27
N LEU A 91 0.60 -14.55 9.27
CA LEU A 91 0.05 -13.32 9.81
C LEU A 91 0.96 -12.12 9.49
N THR A 92 0.45 -10.90 9.63
CA THR A 92 1.30 -9.69 9.55
C THR A 92 2.26 -9.64 10.75
N GLN A 93 3.42 -8.98 10.57
CA GLN A 93 4.39 -8.81 11.66
C GLN A 93 3.76 -8.12 12.88
N ASP A 94 2.86 -7.16 12.65
CA ASP A 94 2.12 -6.48 13.71
C ASP A 94 1.20 -7.43 14.50
N ALA A 95 0.54 -8.37 13.80
CA ALA A 95 -0.36 -9.35 14.42
C ALA A 95 0.42 -10.38 15.23
N VAL A 96 1.58 -10.84 14.74
CA VAL A 96 2.47 -11.73 15.51
C VAL A 96 2.99 -11.02 16.75
N LEU A 97 3.39 -9.75 16.63
CA LEU A 97 3.84 -8.95 17.76
C LEU A 97 2.74 -8.74 18.81
N MET A 98 1.51 -8.41 18.38
CA MET A 98 0.35 -8.31 19.28
C MET A 98 0.08 -9.62 20.01
N ILE A 99 0.09 -10.75 19.30
CA ILE A 99 -0.10 -12.08 19.90
C ILE A 99 1.01 -12.36 20.93
N ARG A 100 2.27 -12.03 20.62
CA ARG A 100 3.39 -12.19 21.55
C ARG A 100 3.23 -11.35 22.82
N VAL A 101 2.90 -10.06 22.67
CA VAL A 101 2.62 -9.17 23.82
C VAL A 101 1.45 -9.71 24.63
N ALA A 102 0.38 -10.15 23.97
CA ALA A 102 -0.80 -10.70 24.62
C ALA A 102 -0.51 -12.01 25.36
N THR A 103 0.35 -12.89 24.84
CA THR A 103 0.72 -14.11 25.55
C THR A 103 1.58 -13.83 26.78
N GLN A 104 2.56 -12.92 26.69
CA GLN A 104 3.36 -12.53 27.87
C GLN A 104 2.50 -11.86 28.94
N ASN A 105 1.49 -11.10 28.51
CA ASN A 105 0.53 -10.43 29.36
C ASN A 105 -0.69 -11.30 29.70
N GLY A 106 -0.73 -12.59 29.35
CA GLY A 106 -1.85 -13.49 29.65
C GLY A 106 -3.23 -13.02 29.15
N THR A 107 -3.29 -12.24 28.07
CA THR A 107 -4.50 -11.59 27.52
C THR A 107 -4.78 -12.00 26.07
N LEU A 108 -4.23 -13.15 25.68
CA LEU A 108 -4.31 -13.71 24.34
C LEU A 108 -5.76 -13.84 23.83
N ALA A 109 -6.67 -14.39 24.66
CA ALA A 109 -8.06 -14.60 24.26
C ALA A 109 -8.79 -13.26 23.98
N GLN A 110 -8.63 -12.27 24.85
CA GLN A 110 -9.23 -10.94 24.68
C GLN A 110 -8.65 -10.24 23.45
N THR A 111 -7.33 -10.32 23.26
CA THR A 111 -6.64 -9.69 22.12
C THR A 111 -7.08 -10.33 20.80
N LEU A 112 -7.15 -11.67 20.71
CA LEU A 112 -7.64 -12.36 19.52
C LEU A 112 -9.11 -12.04 19.23
N ALA A 113 -9.97 -12.00 20.25
CA ALA A 113 -11.38 -11.62 20.09
C ALA A 113 -11.52 -10.19 19.56
N ARG A 114 -10.74 -9.24 20.09
CA ARG A 114 -10.68 -7.86 19.59
C ARG A 114 -10.18 -7.81 18.16
N MET A 115 -9.07 -8.49 17.84
CA MET A 115 -8.54 -8.55 16.48
C MET A 115 -9.55 -9.17 15.50
N ALA A 116 -10.37 -10.12 15.95
CA ALA A 116 -11.44 -10.72 15.16
C ALA A 116 -12.62 -9.76 14.91
N GLN A 117 -13.03 -8.99 15.93
CA GLN A 117 -14.14 -8.03 15.86
C GLN A 117 -13.80 -6.72 15.14
N GLN A 118 -12.56 -6.23 15.26
CA GLN A 118 -12.13 -4.93 14.74
C GLN A 118 -12.10 -4.86 13.19
N HIS A 119 -12.51 -5.93 12.51
CA HIS A 119 -12.27 -6.12 11.07
C HIS A 119 -13.51 -6.26 10.18
N ASP A 120 -14.72 -5.96 10.66
CA ASP A 120 -15.92 -6.05 9.82
C ASP A 120 -16.12 -4.90 8.81
N GLU A 121 -15.53 -3.69 8.97
CA GLU A 121 -15.88 -2.56 8.07
C GLU A 121 -14.75 -1.73 7.38
N PRO A 122 -13.58 -1.39 7.97
CA PRO A 122 -12.77 -0.28 7.42
C PRO A 122 -11.55 -0.65 6.54
N ARG A 123 -10.92 -1.83 6.72
CA ARG A 123 -9.71 -2.18 5.94
C ARG A 123 -10.05 -2.59 4.50
N ASN A 124 -11.23 -3.18 4.30
CA ASN A 124 -11.74 -3.54 2.98
C ASN A 124 -12.22 -2.29 2.23
N ARG A 125 -12.86 -1.32 2.90
CA ARG A 125 -13.19 0.00 2.31
C ARG A 125 -11.94 0.75 1.86
N ARG A 126 -10.85 0.73 2.63
CA ARG A 126 -9.57 1.34 2.22
C ARG A 126 -8.95 0.63 1.03
N GLN A 127 -8.86 -0.70 1.07
CA GLN A 127 -8.34 -1.44 -0.09
C GLN A 127 -9.21 -1.24 -1.32
N ALA A 128 -10.53 -1.14 -1.15
CA ALA A 128 -11.48 -0.85 -2.21
C ALA A 128 -11.32 0.58 -2.75
N HIS A 129 -11.16 1.59 -1.89
CA HIS A 129 -10.95 2.98 -2.28
C HIS A 129 -9.60 3.18 -2.97
N LEU A 130 -8.52 2.65 -2.41
CA LEU A 130 -7.18 2.66 -3.04
C LEU A 130 -7.19 1.90 -4.36
N ARG A 131 -7.89 0.76 -4.43
CA ARG A 131 -8.08 0.00 -5.67
C ARG A 131 -8.88 0.79 -6.69
N GLN A 132 -9.92 1.52 -6.27
CA GLN A 132 -10.71 2.37 -7.15
C GLN A 132 -9.86 3.51 -7.73
N ILE A 133 -9.04 4.15 -6.90
CA ILE A 133 -8.09 5.19 -7.36
C ILE A 133 -7.06 4.61 -8.34
N LEU A 134 -6.48 3.44 -8.04
CA LEU A 134 -5.50 2.79 -8.92
C LEU A 134 -6.10 2.32 -10.24
N ILE A 135 -7.30 1.72 -10.22
CA ILE A 135 -8.01 1.31 -11.43
C ILE A 135 -8.29 2.54 -12.29
N TYR A 136 -8.82 3.61 -11.70
CA TYR A 136 -9.12 4.83 -12.45
C TYR A 136 -7.85 5.46 -13.04
N GLY A 137 -6.78 5.60 -12.26
CA GLY A 137 -5.50 6.12 -12.75
C GLY A 137 -4.88 5.26 -13.84
N SER A 138 -5.01 3.94 -13.76
CA SER A 138 -4.51 3.01 -14.78
C SER A 138 -5.26 3.11 -16.10
N ILE A 139 -6.59 3.29 -16.07
CA ILE A 139 -7.40 3.46 -17.28
C ILE A 139 -6.97 4.72 -18.03
N ILE A 140 -6.82 5.84 -17.31
CA ILE A 140 -6.39 7.10 -17.91
C ILE A 140 -4.97 6.99 -18.45
N ALA A 141 -4.03 6.41 -17.71
CA ALA A 141 -2.67 6.21 -18.20
C ALA A 141 -2.64 5.34 -19.46
N VAL A 142 -3.47 4.29 -19.51
CA VAL A 142 -3.58 3.39 -20.67
C VAL A 142 -4.12 4.13 -21.89
N VAL A 143 -5.09 5.02 -21.72
CA VAL A 143 -5.69 5.79 -22.82
C VAL A 143 -4.79 6.94 -23.27
N MET A 144 -4.15 7.65 -22.34
CA MET A 144 -3.35 8.85 -22.64
C MET A 144 -1.98 8.53 -23.23
N THR A 145 -1.35 7.42 -22.84
CA THR A 145 -0.01 7.06 -23.35
C THR A 145 0.02 6.81 -24.86
N PRO A 146 -0.88 6.03 -25.48
CA PRO A 146 -0.86 5.86 -26.94
C PRO A 146 -1.12 7.18 -27.68
N ILE A 147 -1.98 8.05 -27.14
CA ILE A 147 -2.18 9.40 -27.69
C ILE A 147 -0.87 10.19 -27.63
N LEU A 148 -0.18 10.18 -26.49
CA LEU A 148 1.11 10.85 -26.30
C LEU A 148 2.19 10.32 -27.25
N LEU A 149 2.29 9.00 -27.39
CA LEU A 149 3.25 8.34 -28.28
C LEU A 149 2.95 8.64 -29.74
N LEU A 150 1.68 8.62 -30.14
CA LEU A 150 1.27 8.98 -31.50
C LEU A 150 1.66 10.42 -31.84
N ILE A 151 1.47 11.35 -30.91
CA ILE A 151 1.91 12.74 -31.09
C ILE A 151 3.45 12.79 -31.25
N LEU A 152 4.21 12.11 -30.39
CA LEU A 152 5.68 12.18 -30.43
C LEU A 152 6.31 11.46 -31.63
N ILE A 153 5.76 10.31 -32.04
CA ILE A 153 6.32 9.44 -33.08
C ILE A 153 5.83 9.84 -34.47
N SER A 154 4.59 10.33 -34.61
CA SER A 154 4.03 10.67 -35.92
C SER A 154 3.99 12.18 -36.15
N LEU A 155 3.48 12.93 -35.17
CA LEU A 155 3.22 14.36 -35.36
C LEU A 155 4.51 15.19 -35.34
N VAL A 156 5.39 14.98 -34.36
CA VAL A 156 6.67 15.74 -34.25
C VAL A 156 7.58 15.55 -35.47
N PRO A 157 7.90 14.34 -35.96
CA PRO A 157 8.77 14.21 -37.12
C PRO A 157 8.11 14.72 -38.41
N MET A 158 6.79 14.60 -38.55
CA MET A 158 6.07 15.24 -39.66
C MET A 158 6.30 16.76 -39.65
N LEU A 159 6.21 17.40 -38.49
CA LEU A 159 6.51 18.83 -38.36
C LEU A 159 7.97 19.15 -38.67
N LEU A 160 8.92 18.32 -38.24
CA LEU A 160 10.35 18.52 -38.53
C LEU A 160 10.67 18.38 -40.02
N VAL A 161 10.08 17.39 -40.71
CA VAL A 161 10.25 17.21 -42.16
C VAL A 161 9.69 18.42 -42.91
N MET A 162 8.48 18.88 -42.56
CA MET A 162 7.89 20.08 -43.16
C MET A 162 8.73 21.34 -42.91
N VAL A 163 9.32 21.48 -41.72
CA VAL A 163 10.27 22.56 -41.43
C VAL A 163 11.52 22.45 -42.31
N SER A 164 12.10 21.26 -42.46
CA SER A 164 13.31 21.06 -43.27
C SER A 164 13.08 21.20 -44.77
N GLU A 165 11.89 20.90 -45.28
CA GLU A 165 11.54 21.05 -46.70
C GLU A 165 11.30 22.52 -47.07
N VAL A 166 10.79 23.32 -46.13
CA VAL A 166 10.62 24.78 -46.32
C VAL A 166 11.93 25.54 -46.06
N ALA A 167 12.84 24.96 -45.27
CA ALA A 167 14.16 25.51 -44.98
C ALA A 167 15.21 25.09 -46.03
N ASP A 168 15.19 25.73 -47.20
CA ASP A 168 16.22 25.59 -48.24
C ASP A 168 17.45 26.53 -47.95
N PRO A 169 18.63 26.31 -48.58
CA PRO A 169 19.98 26.46 -48.01
C PRO A 169 20.51 27.90 -47.83
N ASP A 170 19.70 28.93 -48.04
CA ASP A 170 20.08 30.32 -47.77
C ASP A 170 19.78 30.70 -46.31
N GLY A 171 20.39 29.94 -45.38
CA GLY A 171 21.01 30.43 -44.13
C GLY A 171 20.19 31.11 -43.02
N ASP A 172 18.95 31.54 -43.24
CA ASP A 172 18.24 32.41 -42.26
C ASP A 172 17.05 31.74 -41.55
N PHE A 173 16.80 30.46 -41.81
CA PHE A 173 15.73 29.74 -41.12
C PHE A 173 16.20 29.20 -39.76
N VAL A 174 16.03 30.02 -38.71
CA VAL A 174 16.29 29.59 -37.33
C VAL A 174 15.21 28.60 -36.92
N ILE A 175 15.58 27.33 -36.79
CA ILE A 175 14.71 26.29 -36.22
C ILE A 175 14.32 26.75 -34.81
N PRO A 176 13.01 26.91 -34.51
CA PRO A 176 12.57 27.36 -33.20
C PRO A 176 13.07 26.46 -32.07
N ALA A 177 13.44 27.07 -30.93
CA ALA A 177 13.97 26.34 -29.78
C ALA A 177 12.99 25.27 -29.23
N SER A 178 11.67 25.51 -29.39
CA SER A 178 10.61 24.57 -29.04
C SER A 178 10.73 23.25 -29.83
N LEU A 179 11.07 23.34 -31.13
CA LEU A 179 11.23 22.20 -32.05
C LEU A 179 12.51 21.40 -31.77
N HIS A 180 13.59 22.03 -31.31
CA HIS A 180 14.79 21.32 -30.84
C HIS A 180 14.52 20.50 -29.56
N LEU A 181 13.78 21.06 -28.60
CA LEU A 181 13.34 20.31 -27.40
C LEU A 181 12.41 19.15 -27.79
N LEU A 182 11.48 19.39 -28.72
CA LEU A 182 10.59 18.36 -29.26
C LEU A 182 11.35 17.23 -29.97
N ASN A 183 12.36 17.58 -30.76
CA ASN A 183 13.20 16.62 -31.46
C ASN A 183 13.99 15.75 -30.48
N ASN A 184 14.57 16.33 -29.43
CA ASN A 184 15.30 15.55 -28.42
C ASN A 184 14.38 14.59 -27.65
N VAL A 185 13.17 15.03 -27.31
CA VAL A 185 12.16 14.18 -26.65
C VAL A 185 11.67 13.09 -27.60
N SER A 186 11.38 13.43 -28.87
CA SER A 186 10.93 12.48 -29.89
C SER A 186 12.03 11.47 -30.27
N ALA A 187 13.28 11.88 -30.39
CA ALA A 187 14.42 11.01 -30.68
C ALA A 187 14.71 10.04 -29.52
N PHE A 188 14.60 10.51 -28.27
CA PHE A 188 14.67 9.66 -27.09
C PHE A 188 13.56 8.61 -27.08
N VAL A 189 12.33 9.02 -27.44
CA VAL A 189 11.16 8.14 -27.49
C VAL A 189 11.21 7.17 -28.66
N SER A 190 11.68 7.59 -29.82
CA SER A 190 11.78 6.78 -31.04
C SER A 190 12.92 5.76 -30.94
N GLY A 191 14.08 6.16 -30.42
CA GLY A 191 15.20 5.26 -30.14
C GLY A 191 14.90 4.22 -29.05
N ALA A 192 13.98 4.55 -28.15
CA ALA A 192 13.49 3.65 -27.11
C ALA A 192 12.10 3.08 -27.40
N SER A 193 11.55 3.18 -28.62
CA SER A 193 10.12 2.89 -28.90
C SER A 193 9.68 1.48 -28.50
N LEU A 194 10.49 0.46 -28.78
CA LEU A 194 10.26 -0.91 -28.31
C LEU A 194 10.39 -1.04 -26.79
N TRP A 195 11.37 -0.37 -26.18
CA TRP A 195 11.57 -0.36 -24.73
C TRP A 195 10.49 0.42 -23.98
N LEU A 196 9.93 1.48 -24.56
CA LEU A 196 8.83 2.28 -24.02
C LEU A 196 7.50 1.56 -24.18
N GLY A 197 7.26 0.88 -25.30
CA GLY A 197 6.12 -0.03 -25.46
C GLY A 197 6.17 -1.18 -24.45
N ILE A 198 7.34 -1.81 -24.29
CA ILE A 198 7.56 -2.86 -23.27
C ILE A 198 7.46 -2.28 -21.86
N ALA A 199 8.01 -1.09 -21.58
CA ALA A 199 7.91 -0.44 -20.27
C ALA A 199 6.48 0.00 -19.95
N PHE A 200 5.69 0.40 -20.95
CA PHE A 200 4.28 0.73 -20.80
C PHE A 200 3.44 -0.52 -20.57
N VAL A 201 3.61 -1.57 -21.39
CA VAL A 201 2.96 -2.87 -21.15
C VAL A 201 3.39 -3.42 -19.80
N LEU A 202 4.66 -3.31 -19.44
CA LEU A 202 5.18 -3.72 -18.13
C LEU A 202 4.59 -2.86 -17.01
N ALA A 203 4.44 -1.55 -17.17
CA ALA A 203 3.85 -0.64 -16.16
C ALA A 203 2.36 -0.88 -15.99
N VAL A 204 1.62 -1.08 -17.08
CA VAL A 204 0.22 -1.51 -17.09
C VAL A 204 0.11 -2.86 -16.40
N VAL A 205 0.87 -3.86 -16.82
CA VAL A 205 0.94 -5.15 -16.14
C VAL A 205 1.36 -4.98 -14.68
N LEU A 206 2.27 -4.07 -14.32
CA LEU A 206 2.70 -3.83 -12.94
C LEU A 206 1.57 -3.27 -12.08
N VAL A 207 0.80 -2.33 -12.61
CA VAL A 207 -0.31 -1.63 -11.95
C VAL A 207 -1.54 -2.53 -11.83
N PHE A 208 -1.81 -3.36 -12.84
CA PHE A 208 -2.90 -4.34 -12.84
C PHE A 208 -2.55 -5.68 -12.17
N SER A 209 -1.26 -6.04 -12.12
CA SER A 209 -0.77 -7.25 -11.46
C SER A 209 -0.79 -7.09 -9.94
N PRO A 210 -0.83 -8.20 -9.18
CA PRO A 210 -0.43 -8.21 -7.77
C PRO A 210 0.94 -7.57 -7.48
N PHE A 211 1.72 -7.13 -8.47
CA PHE A 211 2.95 -6.34 -8.32
C PHE A 211 2.74 -4.86 -7.95
N ALA A 212 1.56 -4.27 -8.15
CA ALA A 212 1.22 -2.96 -7.55
C ALA A 212 1.32 -3.01 -6.01
N ARG A 213 1.17 -4.22 -5.45
CA ARG A 213 1.43 -4.57 -4.05
C ARG A 213 2.91 -4.50 -3.67
N MET A 214 3.81 -4.80 -4.61
CA MET A 214 5.26 -4.63 -4.49
C MET A 214 5.63 -3.16 -4.58
N VAL A 215 5.11 -2.43 -5.58
CA VAL A 215 5.29 -0.97 -5.66
C VAL A 215 4.78 -0.30 -4.38
N ARG A 216 3.64 -0.71 -3.84
CA ARG A 216 3.15 -0.22 -2.53
C ARG A 216 4.08 -0.56 -1.37
N ARG A 217 4.79 -1.69 -1.39
CA ARG A 217 5.80 -2.08 -0.38
C ARG A 217 7.14 -1.36 -0.59
N THR A 218 7.48 -1.01 -1.82
CA THR A 218 8.73 -0.31 -2.18
C THR A 218 8.57 1.19 -1.97
N VAL A 219 7.47 1.78 -2.45
CA VAL A 219 7.08 3.17 -2.18
C VAL A 219 6.83 3.38 -0.68
N SER A 220 6.24 2.42 0.04
CA SER A 220 6.17 2.54 1.50
C SER A 220 7.55 2.52 2.15
N ARG A 221 8.52 1.77 1.63
CA ARG A 221 9.91 1.80 2.13
C ARG A 221 10.61 3.13 1.81
N SER A 222 10.28 3.78 0.70
CA SER A 222 10.87 5.06 0.29
C SER A 222 10.32 6.28 1.02
N PHE A 223 9.17 6.18 1.71
CA PHE A 223 8.64 7.23 2.60
C PHE A 223 8.78 6.84 4.10
N PRO A 224 9.99 6.96 4.69
CA PRO A 224 10.24 6.56 6.08
C PRO A 224 9.45 7.39 7.10
N SER A 225 9.11 8.66 6.80
CA SER A 225 8.34 9.53 7.71
C SER A 225 6.84 9.19 7.73
N ALA A 226 6.27 8.76 6.60
CA ALA A 226 4.87 8.33 6.55
C ALA A 226 4.66 7.04 7.35
N ASN A 227 5.56 6.05 7.21
CA ASN A 227 5.45 4.79 7.94
C ASN A 227 5.58 4.94 9.47
N ALA A 228 6.35 5.92 9.95
CA ALA A 228 6.53 6.13 11.38
C ALA A 228 5.20 6.41 12.10
N MET A 229 4.31 7.21 11.49
CA MET A 229 3.00 7.53 12.07
C MET A 229 2.11 6.29 12.17
N GLY A 230 2.10 5.45 11.12
CA GLY A 230 1.33 4.20 11.09
C GLY A 230 1.83 3.18 12.12
N ARG A 231 3.15 3.09 12.31
CA ARG A 231 3.76 2.21 13.32
C ARG A 231 3.53 2.72 14.74
N ASN A 232 3.61 4.03 14.98
CA ASN A 232 3.29 4.61 16.29
C ASN A 232 1.80 4.40 16.65
N ALA A 233 0.88 4.46 15.69
CA ALA A 233 -0.53 4.12 15.93
C ALA A 233 -0.71 2.67 16.41
N GLU A 234 0.04 1.73 15.84
CA GLU A 234 0.01 0.32 16.23
C GLU A 234 0.57 0.10 17.64
N LEU A 235 1.70 0.75 17.98
CA LEU A 235 2.27 0.74 19.32
C LEU A 235 1.28 1.23 20.38
N LEU A 236 0.67 2.38 20.15
CA LEU A 236 -0.29 2.97 21.09
C LEU A 236 -1.51 2.06 21.30
N ARG A 237 -1.94 1.36 20.25
CA ARG A 237 -3.00 0.36 20.35
C ARG A 237 -2.58 -0.83 21.22
N MET A 238 -1.39 -1.37 21.01
CA MET A 238 -0.85 -2.48 21.83
C MET A 238 -0.74 -2.08 23.31
N LEU A 239 -0.30 -0.85 23.60
CA LEU A 239 -0.28 -0.31 24.96
C LEU A 239 -1.69 -0.15 25.52
N ALA A 240 -2.65 0.33 24.73
CA ALA A 240 -4.04 0.47 25.18
C ALA A 240 -4.69 -0.88 25.51
N ASP A 241 -4.42 -1.91 24.70
CA ASP A 241 -4.88 -3.27 24.95
C ASP A 241 -4.27 -3.83 26.25
N SER A 242 -3.01 -3.53 26.53
CA SER A 242 -2.36 -3.93 27.79
C SER A 242 -2.98 -3.23 29.02
N VAL A 243 -3.42 -1.98 28.89
CA VAL A 243 -4.09 -1.23 29.97
C VAL A 243 -5.47 -1.78 30.26
N ASP A 244 -6.26 -2.07 29.22
CA ASP A 244 -7.60 -2.66 29.40
C ASP A 244 -7.54 -4.04 30.04
N ALA A 245 -6.50 -4.79 29.71
CA ALA A 245 -6.17 -6.06 30.33
C ALA A 245 -5.77 -5.95 31.82
N GLY A 246 -5.63 -4.75 32.36
CA GLY A 246 -5.19 -4.51 33.73
C GLY A 246 -3.70 -4.80 33.95
N ARG A 247 -2.89 -4.85 32.88
CA ARG A 247 -1.47 -5.19 32.96
C ARG A 247 -0.60 -3.93 33.09
N PRO A 248 0.55 -4.04 33.78
CA PRO A 248 1.45 -2.90 33.95
C PRO A 248 2.05 -2.48 32.59
N LEU A 249 1.89 -1.20 32.24
CA LEU A 249 2.44 -0.62 31.02
C LEU A 249 3.96 -0.82 30.85
N PRO A 250 4.80 -0.71 31.90
CA PRO A 250 6.24 -0.96 31.77
C PRO A 250 6.56 -2.36 31.22
N ALA A 251 5.78 -3.38 31.59
CA ALA A 251 5.96 -4.75 31.07
C ALA A 251 5.56 -4.87 29.60
N ALA A 252 4.53 -4.13 29.17
CA ALA A 252 4.16 -4.07 27.75
C ALA A 252 5.25 -3.36 26.94
N VAL A 253 5.81 -2.25 27.46
CA VAL A 253 6.92 -1.52 26.82
C VAL A 253 8.17 -2.39 26.72
N SER A 254 8.54 -3.11 27.78
CA SER A 254 9.72 -4.00 27.75
C SER A 254 9.57 -5.13 26.73
N THR A 255 8.37 -5.70 26.61
CA THR A 255 8.04 -6.70 25.59
C THR A 255 8.19 -6.13 24.19
N LEU A 256 7.61 -4.95 23.95
CA LEU A 256 7.71 -4.27 22.66
C LEU A 256 9.17 -3.90 22.34
N ALA A 257 9.93 -3.41 23.31
CA ALA A 257 11.35 -3.07 23.15
C ALA A 257 12.21 -4.27 22.73
N ARG A 258 11.82 -5.50 23.07
CA ARG A 258 12.56 -6.71 22.69
C ARG A 258 12.16 -7.26 21.32
N TYR A 259 10.88 -7.23 20.98
CA TYR A 259 10.34 -7.96 19.83
C TYR A 259 9.82 -7.08 18.69
N HIS A 260 9.85 -5.75 18.82
CA HIS A 260 9.41 -4.87 17.74
C HIS A 260 10.25 -5.07 16.47
N PHE A 261 9.58 -5.29 15.34
CA PHE A 261 10.22 -5.62 14.05
C PHE A 261 10.94 -4.42 13.40
N ASP A 262 10.52 -3.19 13.73
CA ASP A 262 11.20 -1.97 13.29
C ASP A 262 12.35 -1.62 14.25
N PRO A 263 13.62 -1.64 13.80
CA PRO A 263 14.77 -1.36 14.64
C PRO A 263 14.77 0.08 15.20
N ARG A 264 14.21 1.06 14.48
CA ARG A 264 14.16 2.46 14.94
C ARG A 264 13.24 2.62 16.14
N ILE A 265 12.07 1.99 16.08
CA ILE A 265 11.12 1.97 17.19
C ILE A 265 11.67 1.13 18.34
N ARG A 266 12.31 0.01 18.03
CA ARG A 266 12.94 -0.85 19.03
C ARG A 266 13.96 -0.09 19.87
N GLN A 267 14.85 0.68 19.23
CA GLN A 267 15.85 1.49 19.93
C GLN A 267 15.21 2.57 20.81
N ARG A 268 14.15 3.24 20.32
CA ARG A 268 13.39 4.22 21.10
C ARG A 268 12.71 3.59 22.33
N LEU A 269 12.07 2.44 22.15
CA LEU A 269 11.44 1.71 23.25
C LEU A 269 12.44 1.19 24.28
N LEU A 270 13.66 0.86 23.87
CA LEU A 270 14.74 0.48 24.79
C LEU A 270 15.16 1.66 25.69
N LEU A 271 15.23 2.88 25.14
CA LEU A 271 15.48 4.09 25.94
C LEU A 271 14.38 4.31 26.97
N VAL A 272 13.11 4.30 26.51
CA VAL A 272 11.93 4.44 27.37
C VAL A 272 11.92 3.38 28.48
N ARG A 273 12.24 2.13 28.14
CA ARG A 273 12.32 1.04 29.12
C ARG A 273 13.35 1.37 30.21
N ASN A 274 14.55 1.81 29.83
CA ASN A 274 15.62 2.10 30.78
C ASN A 274 15.26 3.29 31.69
N GLU A 275 14.66 4.35 31.14
CA GLU A 275 14.20 5.52 31.91
C GLU A 275 13.11 5.14 32.92
N VAL A 276 12.13 4.34 32.48
CA VAL A 276 11.05 3.87 33.36
C VAL A 276 11.57 2.91 34.44
N GLU A 277 12.57 2.06 34.12
CA GLU A 277 13.26 1.23 35.12
C GLU A 277 14.05 2.07 36.14
N GLN A 278 14.49 3.28 35.77
CA GLN A 278 15.12 4.26 36.66
C GLN A 278 14.10 5.12 37.43
N GLY A 279 12.80 4.92 37.24
CA GLY A 279 11.74 5.62 37.95
C GLY A 279 11.22 6.88 37.26
N ALA A 280 11.61 7.15 36.00
CA ALA A 280 11.05 8.25 35.22
C ALA A 280 9.56 8.03 34.90
N GLU A 281 8.83 9.12 34.67
CA GLU A 281 7.43 9.04 34.25
C GLU A 281 7.35 8.45 32.82
N LEU A 282 6.51 7.42 32.65
CA LEU A 282 6.37 6.68 31.39
C LEU A 282 5.97 7.58 30.22
N TRP A 283 5.04 8.52 30.44
CA TRP A 283 4.51 9.36 29.37
C TRP A 283 5.55 10.37 28.88
N ASP A 284 6.32 10.92 29.80
CA ASP A 284 7.42 11.83 29.47
C ASP A 284 8.54 11.09 28.72
N SER A 285 8.90 9.90 29.19
CA SER A 285 9.87 9.02 28.52
C SER A 285 9.44 8.71 27.07
N LEU A 286 8.17 8.39 26.85
CA LEU A 286 7.60 8.15 25.51
C LEU A 286 7.61 9.40 24.61
N ALA A 287 7.46 10.59 25.20
CA ALA A 287 7.52 11.86 24.50
C ALA A 287 8.96 12.23 24.09
N GLU A 288 9.91 12.04 24.99
CA GLU A 288 11.35 12.26 24.74
C GLU A 288 11.87 11.33 23.63
N ALA A 289 11.42 10.08 23.63
CA ALA A 289 11.71 9.11 22.57
C ALA A 289 10.98 9.40 21.23
N ARG A 290 10.20 10.48 21.13
CA ARG A 290 9.41 10.88 19.96
C ARG A 290 8.45 9.80 19.45
N LEU A 291 7.89 8.99 20.36
CA LEU A 291 6.85 8.01 20.06
C LEU A 291 5.46 8.66 20.17
N ILE A 292 5.30 9.54 21.16
CA ILE A 292 4.17 10.47 21.32
C ILE A 292 4.67 11.92 21.34
N THR A 293 3.75 12.86 21.18
CA THR A 293 4.02 14.29 21.31
C THR A 293 3.96 14.69 22.80
N SER A 294 4.70 15.70 23.22
CA SER A 294 4.61 16.24 24.60
C SER A 294 3.17 16.61 24.98
N ALA A 295 2.40 17.21 24.07
CA ALA A 295 0.98 17.48 24.28
C ALA A 295 0.13 16.20 24.50
N GLU A 296 0.45 15.11 23.81
CA GLU A 296 -0.23 13.82 23.99
C GLU A 296 0.12 13.19 25.35
N ALA A 297 1.38 13.30 25.79
CA ALA A 297 1.83 12.86 27.11
C ALA A 297 1.11 13.62 28.23
N SER A 298 1.17 14.96 28.20
CA SER A 298 0.50 15.80 29.21
C SER A 298 -1.02 15.57 29.27
N ALA A 299 -1.66 15.31 28.12
CA ALA A 299 -3.08 14.99 28.08
C ALA A 299 -3.41 13.67 28.80
N ILE A 300 -2.54 12.65 28.68
CA ILE A 300 -2.74 11.36 29.36
C ILE A 300 -2.45 11.48 30.86
N THR A 301 -1.37 12.17 31.25
CA THR A 301 -1.00 12.38 32.66
C THR A 301 -2.13 13.08 33.43
N ARG A 302 -2.80 14.07 32.83
CA ARG A 302 -3.93 14.78 33.44
C ARG A 302 -5.16 13.91 33.77
N LEU A 303 -5.34 12.78 33.09
CA LEU A 303 -6.51 11.92 33.31
C LEU A 303 -6.44 11.15 34.64
N ASN A 304 -5.25 11.03 35.23
CA ASN A 304 -4.96 10.43 36.54
C ASN A 304 -5.70 9.10 36.86
N SER A 305 -6.09 8.33 35.84
CA SER A 305 -6.86 7.10 36.00
C SER A 305 -6.53 6.10 34.89
N LYS A 306 -6.30 4.85 35.29
CA LYS A 306 -5.87 3.78 34.38
C LYS A 306 -6.87 3.53 33.24
N SER A 307 -8.17 3.54 33.55
CA SER A 307 -9.23 3.33 32.55
C SER A 307 -9.29 4.46 31.52
N ALA A 308 -9.14 5.71 31.95
CA ALA A 308 -9.14 6.86 31.04
C ALA A 308 -7.86 6.91 30.19
N SER A 309 -6.70 6.55 30.74
CA SER A 309 -5.46 6.40 29.95
C SER A 309 -5.60 5.35 28.85
N GLY A 310 -6.23 4.20 29.13
CA GLY A 310 -6.50 3.17 28.13
C GLY A 310 -7.40 3.67 27.00
N TRP A 311 -8.49 4.36 27.34
CA TRP A 311 -9.38 4.98 26.36
C TRP A 311 -8.66 6.04 25.50
N MET A 312 -7.87 6.92 26.12
CA MET A 312 -7.12 7.97 25.43
C MET A 312 -6.08 7.36 24.47
N LEU A 313 -5.35 6.32 24.89
CA LEU A 313 -4.42 5.60 24.02
C LEU A 313 -5.10 5.01 22.79
N ARG A 314 -6.28 4.38 22.95
CA ARG A 314 -7.08 3.90 21.82
C ARG A 314 -7.47 5.04 20.89
N ARG A 315 -7.90 6.17 21.46
CA ARG A 315 -8.34 7.32 20.67
C ARG A 315 -7.17 7.94 19.88
N LEU A 316 -6.01 8.08 20.51
CA LEU A 316 -4.78 8.53 19.86
C LEU A 316 -4.31 7.55 18.77
N ALA A 317 -4.34 6.25 19.05
CA ALA A 317 -4.02 5.21 18.07
C ALA A 317 -4.93 5.30 16.83
N GLN A 318 -6.24 5.42 17.04
CA GLN A 318 -7.22 5.58 15.96
C GLN A 318 -6.96 6.87 15.18
N TRP A 319 -6.75 8.00 15.87
CA TRP A 319 -6.51 9.29 15.23
C TRP A 319 -5.22 9.30 14.41
N LYS A 320 -4.11 8.77 14.94
CA LYS A 320 -2.84 8.64 14.19
C LYS A 320 -3.00 7.72 12.97
N ARG A 321 -3.78 6.64 13.11
CA ARG A 321 -4.09 5.75 11.99
C ARG A 321 -4.84 6.51 10.91
N GLU A 322 -5.94 7.17 11.25
CA GLU A 322 -6.73 7.98 10.31
C GLU A 322 -5.91 9.10 9.65
N GLN A 323 -5.03 9.78 10.39
CA GLN A 323 -4.12 10.77 9.82
C GLN A 323 -3.17 10.15 8.79
N PHE A 324 -2.61 8.98 9.09
CA PHE A 324 -1.77 8.24 8.16
C PHE A 324 -2.55 7.89 6.89
N ASP A 325 -3.77 7.37 7.03
CA ASP A 325 -4.60 7.01 5.88
C ASP A 325 -4.98 8.24 5.05
N ARG A 326 -5.40 9.34 5.68
CA ARG A 326 -5.70 10.61 4.99
C ARG A 326 -4.49 11.15 4.22
N ARG A 327 -3.28 11.03 4.78
CA ARG A 327 -2.05 11.44 4.08
C ARG A 327 -1.81 10.54 2.86
N CYS A 328 -1.95 9.23 3.01
CA CYS A 328 -1.82 8.29 1.89
C CYS A 328 -2.84 8.58 0.79
N ASP A 329 -4.10 8.84 1.15
CA ASP A 329 -5.17 9.15 0.20
C ASP A 329 -4.88 10.46 -0.54
N LYS A 330 -4.41 11.51 0.15
CA LYS A 330 -4.01 12.78 -0.48
C LYS A 330 -2.88 12.58 -1.49
N TRP A 331 -1.80 11.90 -1.10
CA TRP A 331 -0.69 11.62 -2.01
C TRP A 331 -1.13 10.79 -3.23
N LEU A 332 -2.02 9.82 -3.04
CA LEU A 332 -2.53 9.01 -4.13
C LEU A 332 -3.48 9.81 -5.05
N SER A 333 -4.27 10.73 -4.50
CA SER A 333 -5.15 11.60 -5.30
C SER A 333 -4.39 12.60 -6.16
N LEU A 334 -3.17 13.00 -5.78
CA LEU A 334 -2.34 13.93 -6.55
C LEU A 334 -1.74 13.31 -7.82
N VAL A 335 -1.73 11.99 -7.94
CA VAL A 335 -1.22 11.30 -9.14
C VAL A 335 -2.04 11.67 -10.38
N HIS A 336 -3.35 11.83 -10.22
CA HIS A 336 -4.26 12.16 -11.32
C HIS A 336 -4.01 13.56 -11.94
N PRO A 337 -4.05 14.66 -11.18
CA PRO A 337 -3.80 15.99 -11.74
C PRO A 337 -2.39 16.13 -12.32
N VAL A 338 -1.37 15.50 -11.72
CA VAL A 338 0.00 15.54 -12.26
C VAL A 338 0.07 14.89 -13.65
N LEU A 339 -0.63 13.78 -13.87
CA LEU A 339 -0.66 13.11 -15.17
C LEU A 339 -1.35 13.98 -16.23
N ILE A 340 -2.47 14.62 -15.89
CA ILE A 340 -3.17 15.55 -16.80
C ILE A 340 -2.27 16.74 -17.14
N ILE A 341 -1.62 17.34 -16.16
CA ILE A 341 -0.71 18.48 -16.37
C ILE A 341 0.45 18.09 -17.29
N LEU A 342 1.00 16.88 -17.14
CA LEU A 342 2.09 16.40 -18.00
C LEU A 342 1.65 16.25 -19.46
N VAL A 343 0.47 15.65 -19.69
CA VAL A 343 -0.10 15.51 -21.05
C VAL A 343 -0.42 16.89 -21.64
N ALA A 344 -1.09 17.75 -20.87
CA ALA A 344 -1.45 19.10 -21.31
C ALA A 344 -0.19 19.92 -21.66
N SER A 345 0.86 19.83 -20.83
CA SER A 345 2.14 20.50 -21.09
C SER A 345 2.77 20.03 -22.40
N LEU A 346 2.69 18.74 -22.73
CA LEU A 346 3.21 18.24 -24.01
C LEU A 346 2.39 18.78 -25.18
N VAL A 347 1.06 18.72 -25.08
CA VAL A 347 0.17 19.25 -26.13
C VAL A 347 0.44 20.73 -26.38
N VAL A 348 0.58 21.53 -25.32
CA VAL A 348 0.92 22.95 -25.44
C VAL A 348 2.27 23.15 -26.13
N LEU A 349 3.29 22.37 -25.76
CA LEU A 349 4.62 22.46 -26.38
C LEU A 349 4.57 22.14 -27.89
N VAL A 350 3.79 21.14 -28.27
CA VAL A 350 3.56 20.78 -29.67
C VAL A 350 2.81 21.88 -30.42
N CYS A 351 1.76 22.45 -29.82
CA CYS A 351 1.00 23.55 -30.41
C CYS A 351 1.90 24.78 -30.63
N ILE A 352 2.75 25.13 -29.65
CA ILE A 352 3.69 26.25 -29.79
C ILE A 352 4.63 26.01 -30.98
N GLY A 353 5.23 24.82 -31.09
CA GLY A 353 6.10 24.48 -32.21
C GLY A 353 5.38 24.57 -33.57
N PHE A 354 4.12 24.14 -33.64
CA PHE A 354 3.29 24.27 -34.84
C PHE A 354 2.99 25.74 -35.19
N PHE A 355 2.61 26.55 -34.21
CA PHE A 355 2.31 27.98 -34.43
C PHE A 355 3.56 28.76 -34.84
N GLU A 356 4.71 28.51 -34.22
CA GLU A 356 5.98 29.13 -34.61
C GLU A 356 6.33 28.79 -36.07
N PHE A 357 6.17 27.52 -36.47
CA PHE A 357 6.34 27.10 -37.86
C PHE A 357 5.39 27.84 -38.81
N LEU A 358 4.10 27.96 -38.45
CA LEU A 358 3.12 28.67 -39.28
C LEU A 358 3.43 30.16 -39.42
N ILE A 359 3.86 30.82 -38.34
CA ILE A 359 4.28 32.24 -38.38
C ILE A 359 5.48 32.40 -39.32
N GLN A 360 6.49 31.54 -39.20
CA GLN A 360 7.65 31.60 -40.09
C GLN A 360 7.26 31.38 -41.56
N LEU A 361 6.35 30.45 -41.85
CA LEU A 361 5.86 30.20 -43.20
C LEU A 361 5.11 31.42 -43.76
N THR A 362 4.22 32.03 -42.98
CA THR A 362 3.51 33.25 -43.42
C THR A 362 4.44 34.45 -43.63
N GLN A 363 5.46 34.62 -42.78
CA GLN A 363 6.47 35.67 -42.98
C GLN A 363 7.32 35.41 -44.23
N PHE A 364 7.66 34.15 -44.50
CA PHE A 364 8.39 33.77 -45.71
C PHE A 364 7.57 34.07 -46.98
N VAL A 365 6.29 33.70 -47.01
CA VAL A 365 5.38 34.00 -48.13
C VAL A 365 5.12 35.51 -48.27
N SER A 366 5.14 36.26 -47.16
CA SER A 366 4.95 37.72 -47.16
C SER A 366 6.20 38.52 -47.57
N LYS A 367 7.39 37.90 -47.70
CA LYS A 367 8.59 38.61 -48.20
C LYS A 367 8.41 38.94 -49.69
N PRO A 368 8.70 40.19 -50.13
CA PRO A 368 8.32 40.71 -51.44
C PRO A 368 9.25 40.24 -52.58
N HIS A 369 9.53 38.94 -52.70
CA HIS A 369 10.28 38.38 -53.82
C HIS A 369 9.40 37.78 -54.94
N PHE A 370 8.07 37.83 -54.80
CA PHE A 370 7.10 37.40 -55.82
C PHE A 370 6.42 38.55 -56.58
N GLN A 371 6.99 39.75 -56.55
CA GLN A 371 6.72 40.77 -57.58
C GLN A 371 7.96 40.91 -58.46
N LEU A 372 8.13 40.01 -59.42
CA LEU A 372 8.86 40.24 -60.67
C LEU A 372 8.34 39.24 -61.72
#